data_AF-C5L7T1-F1
#
_entry.id   AF-C5L7T1-F1
#
_cell.length_a   1.000
_cell.length_b   1.000
_cell.length_c   1.000
_cell.angle_alpha   90.00
_cell.angle_beta   90.00
_cell.angle_gamma   90.00
#
_symmetry.space_group_name_H-M   'P 1'
#
loop_
_entity.id
_entity.type
_entity.pdbx_description
1 polymer ?
#
loop_
_entity_poly.entity_id
_entity_poly.type
_entity_poly.pdbx_seq_one_letter_code
_entity_poly.pdbx_strand_id
1 'polypeptide(L)'
;MLANNVGNLRRLSDSRLAAVERCLQNPHAVETLAMIGVQSVDTLSEDCPVSLDEVKAYLEEAGDELGLDVLCEPNIEMRIVDGVNEARIADATEQVAGWFGNSPKSDVDSDDPLARYQDNLQLINIDGAWRNVDNSGKTPQEIILAIVDTGVDSSHPDLKDQMWTASDGSHGYNFVDNDENTSDLNGHGTHCAGIAAAQTDNDVGIAGIADVKIMALRAFGADGTGGMLATLNGLNWAVAHGATVSSHSYTADGSSSVFLQAIQNAAKVGHIVVVASVNIAAPGENIVSTWPGDRYAVLDGTSMATPHVAGVTAMLATLGLKVKI
;
A
#
# COMPACT_ATOMS: atom_id res chain seq x y z
N MET A 1 22.84 -41.28 -24.49
CA MET A 1 22.91 -40.29 -25.58
C MET A 1 21.81 -39.27 -25.35
N LEU A 2 22.11 -38.23 -24.58
CA LEU A 2 21.26 -37.04 -24.46
C LEU A 2 22.07 -35.93 -25.13
N ALA A 3 21.86 -35.81 -26.43
CA ALA A 3 22.37 -34.72 -27.24
C ALA A 3 21.14 -34.07 -27.89
N ASN A 4 21.15 -32.74 -27.90
CA ASN A 4 20.21 -31.84 -28.57
C ASN A 4 18.94 -31.48 -27.77
N ASN A 5 19.11 -30.51 -26.87
CA ASN A 5 18.20 -29.37 -26.75
C ASN A 5 18.98 -28.15 -26.19
N VAL A 6 20.16 -27.86 -26.77
CA VAL A 6 20.87 -26.60 -26.52
C VAL A 6 20.36 -25.62 -27.56
N GLY A 7 19.42 -24.77 -27.17
CA GLY A 7 18.58 -24.10 -28.14
C GLY A 7 17.99 -22.78 -27.69
N ASN A 8 18.73 -21.91 -26.99
CA ASN A 8 18.59 -20.45 -27.14
C ASN A 8 19.80 -19.58 -26.70
N LEU A 9 20.87 -20.14 -26.07
CA LEU A 9 21.99 -19.36 -25.48
C LEU A 9 22.84 -18.77 -26.61
N ARG A 10 22.59 -19.28 -27.82
CA ARG A 10 23.08 -18.88 -29.12
C ARG A 10 22.74 -17.45 -29.55
N ARG A 11 21.98 -16.66 -28.78
CA ARG A 11 21.74 -15.24 -29.13
C ARG A 11 22.79 -14.28 -28.56
N LEU A 12 23.42 -14.62 -27.43
CA LEU A 12 24.45 -13.80 -26.81
C LEU A 12 25.83 -14.39 -27.15
N SER A 13 26.82 -13.53 -27.40
CA SER A 13 28.20 -13.99 -27.45
C SER A 13 28.68 -14.37 -26.05
N ASP A 14 29.68 -15.24 -25.93
CA ASP A 14 30.27 -15.64 -24.64
C ASP A 14 30.64 -14.42 -23.77
N SER A 15 31.11 -13.34 -24.40
CA SER A 15 31.44 -12.10 -23.72
C SER A 15 30.22 -11.36 -23.16
N ARG A 16 29.06 -11.44 -23.82
CA ARG A 16 27.80 -10.85 -23.34
C ARG A 16 27.16 -11.73 -22.26
N LEU A 17 27.21 -13.06 -22.43
CA LEU A 17 26.78 -14.00 -21.41
C LEU A 17 27.49 -13.75 -20.07
N ALA A 18 28.83 -13.69 -20.10
CA ALA A 18 29.61 -13.41 -18.92
C ALA A 18 29.33 -12.01 -18.32
N ALA A 19 28.86 -11.04 -19.12
CA ALA A 19 28.45 -9.74 -18.61
C ALA A 19 27.10 -9.81 -17.88
N VAL A 20 26.15 -10.59 -18.39
CA VAL A 20 24.85 -10.84 -17.72
C VAL A 20 25.08 -11.56 -16.39
N GLU A 21 25.88 -12.63 -16.38
CA GLU A 21 26.20 -13.37 -15.15
C GLU A 21 26.87 -12.48 -14.10
N ARG A 22 27.80 -11.61 -14.50
CA ARG A 22 28.42 -10.64 -13.58
C ARG A 22 27.41 -9.63 -13.04
N CYS A 23 26.51 -9.12 -13.88
CA CYS A 23 25.45 -8.23 -13.41
C CYS A 23 24.54 -8.93 -12.39
N LEU A 24 24.09 -10.16 -12.67
CA LEU A 24 23.21 -10.91 -11.76
C LEU A 24 23.86 -11.31 -10.42
N GLN A 25 25.18 -11.25 -10.33
CA GLN A 25 25.94 -11.47 -9.10
C GLN A 25 26.28 -10.17 -8.37
N ASN A 26 25.97 -9.01 -8.95
CA ASN A 26 26.33 -7.73 -8.39
C ASN A 26 25.27 -7.25 -7.38
N PRO A 27 25.62 -7.12 -6.09
CA PRO A 27 24.68 -6.67 -5.06
C PRO A 27 24.24 -5.21 -5.21
N HIS A 28 24.91 -4.41 -6.03
CA HIS A 28 24.50 -3.05 -6.37
C HIS A 28 23.48 -3.00 -7.52
N ALA A 29 23.43 -4.04 -8.35
CA ALA A 29 22.50 -4.15 -9.47
C ALA A 29 21.32 -5.08 -9.16
N VAL A 30 21.44 -5.97 -8.17
CA VAL A 30 20.39 -6.93 -7.83
C VAL A 30 19.90 -6.70 -6.41
N GLU A 31 18.62 -6.33 -6.28
CA GLU A 31 17.93 -6.24 -5.00
C GLU A 31 17.09 -7.51 -4.78
N THR A 32 17.10 -8.04 -3.56
CA THR A 32 16.29 -9.21 -3.19
C THR A 32 15.19 -8.84 -2.20
N LEU A 33 13.94 -8.95 -2.65
CA LEU A 33 12.73 -8.74 -1.86
C LEU A 33 12.31 -10.08 -1.27
N ALA A 34 13.08 -10.51 -0.27
CA ALA A 34 13.03 -11.88 0.26
C ALA A 34 11.66 -12.27 0.82
N MET A 35 10.90 -11.33 1.39
CA MET A 35 9.61 -11.63 2.01
C MET A 35 8.52 -11.95 0.99
N ILE A 36 8.67 -11.44 -0.24
CA ILE A 36 7.72 -11.64 -1.32
C ILE A 36 8.30 -12.45 -2.49
N GLY A 37 9.56 -12.89 -2.39
CA GLY A 37 10.20 -13.77 -3.36
C GLY A 37 10.40 -13.12 -4.73
N VAL A 38 10.72 -11.82 -4.76
CA VAL A 38 11.02 -11.07 -5.99
C VAL A 38 12.47 -10.61 -5.97
N GLN A 39 13.10 -10.56 -7.15
CA GLN A 39 14.39 -9.91 -7.36
C GLN A 39 14.22 -8.79 -8.38
N SER A 40 14.79 -7.63 -8.09
CA SER A 40 14.90 -6.54 -9.07
C SER A 40 16.31 -6.52 -9.63
N VAL A 41 16.44 -6.17 -10.91
CA VAL A 41 17.73 -6.05 -11.60
C VAL A 41 17.80 -4.67 -12.24
N ASP A 42 18.68 -3.81 -11.72
CA ASP A 42 18.96 -2.50 -12.28
C ASP A 42 19.99 -2.60 -13.41
N THR A 43 19.47 -2.68 -14.64
CA THR A 43 20.27 -2.68 -15.86
C THR A 43 20.74 -1.29 -16.30
N LEU A 44 20.40 -0.24 -15.56
CA LEU A 44 20.88 1.13 -15.82
C LEU A 44 22.10 1.49 -14.98
N SER A 45 22.41 0.69 -13.96
CA SER A 45 23.62 0.81 -13.16
C SER A 45 24.87 0.71 -14.05
N GLU A 46 25.86 1.59 -13.79
CA GLU A 46 27.17 1.53 -14.46
C GLU A 46 27.87 0.18 -14.25
N ASP A 47 27.52 -0.52 -13.15
CA ASP A 47 28.09 -1.81 -12.81
C ASP A 47 27.34 -3.00 -13.46
N CYS A 48 26.32 -2.74 -14.28
CA CYS A 48 25.53 -3.72 -15.03
C CYS A 48 25.40 -3.33 -16.52
N PRO A 49 26.46 -3.48 -17.36
CA PRO A 49 26.46 -3.03 -18.75
C PRO A 49 25.75 -4.01 -19.71
N VAL A 50 24.53 -4.42 -19.35
CA VAL A 50 23.65 -5.30 -20.12
C VAL A 50 22.27 -4.69 -20.26
N SER A 51 21.54 -5.02 -21.32
CA SER A 51 20.17 -4.57 -21.48
C SER A 51 19.19 -5.50 -20.74
N LEU A 52 18.00 -4.97 -20.46
CA LEU A 52 16.89 -5.76 -19.94
C LEU A 52 16.57 -6.98 -20.83
N ASP A 53 16.61 -6.82 -22.16
CA ASP A 53 16.36 -7.93 -23.09
C ASP A 53 17.41 -9.04 -22.98
N GLU A 54 18.66 -8.70 -22.69
CA GLU A 54 19.73 -9.69 -22.50
C GLU A 54 19.58 -10.45 -21.18
N VAL A 55 19.24 -9.74 -20.10
CA VAL A 55 18.93 -10.36 -18.80
C VAL A 55 17.72 -11.28 -18.93
N LYS A 56 16.66 -10.80 -19.57
CA LYS A 56 15.43 -11.58 -19.79
C LYS A 56 15.70 -12.82 -20.62
N ALA A 57 16.40 -12.69 -21.75
CA ALA A 57 16.73 -13.83 -22.60
C ALA A 57 17.56 -14.89 -21.86
N TYR A 58 18.53 -14.46 -21.06
CA TYR A 58 19.33 -15.36 -20.24
C TYR A 58 18.49 -16.10 -19.20
N LEU A 59 17.64 -15.38 -18.46
CA LEU A 59 16.83 -15.94 -17.39
C LEU A 59 15.73 -16.89 -17.89
N GLU A 60 15.05 -16.53 -18.98
CA GLU A 60 14.01 -17.39 -19.59
C GLU A 60 14.60 -18.71 -20.08
N GLU A 61 15.77 -18.67 -20.72
CA GLU A 61 16.41 -19.88 -21.17
C GLU A 61 16.97 -20.73 -20.03
N ALA A 62 17.62 -20.11 -19.05
CA ALA A 62 18.04 -20.84 -17.86
C ALA A 62 16.84 -21.51 -17.19
N GLY A 63 15.68 -20.85 -17.21
CA GLY A 63 14.39 -21.42 -16.82
C GLY A 63 14.03 -22.67 -17.63
N ASP A 64 14.02 -22.57 -18.96
CA ASP A 64 13.71 -23.69 -19.87
C ASP A 64 14.64 -24.89 -19.66
N GLU A 65 15.95 -24.67 -19.51
CA GLU A 65 16.93 -25.74 -19.29
C GLU A 65 16.75 -26.44 -17.94
N LEU A 66 16.37 -25.67 -16.91
CA LEU A 66 16.17 -26.17 -15.54
C LEU A 66 14.73 -26.66 -15.28
N GLY A 67 13.80 -26.43 -16.21
CA GLY A 67 12.37 -26.70 -16.02
C GLY A 67 11.74 -25.79 -14.95
N LEU A 68 12.20 -24.54 -14.85
CA LEU A 68 11.70 -23.53 -13.93
C LEU A 68 10.86 -22.49 -14.67
N ASP A 69 9.72 -22.13 -14.10
CA ASP A 69 8.93 -20.98 -14.58
C ASP A 69 9.63 -19.69 -14.12
N VAL A 70 10.10 -18.89 -15.07
CA VAL A 70 10.79 -17.62 -14.81
C VAL A 70 9.91 -16.46 -15.27
N LEU A 71 9.54 -15.59 -14.34
CA LEU A 71 8.77 -14.39 -14.60
C LEU A 71 9.70 -13.18 -14.67
N CYS A 72 9.84 -12.59 -15.85
CA CYS A 72 10.66 -11.40 -16.07
C CYS A 72 9.85 -10.30 -16.77
N GLU A 73 9.54 -9.24 -16.04
CA GLU A 73 8.70 -8.13 -16.48
C GLU A 73 9.42 -6.79 -16.22
N PRO A 74 9.27 -5.79 -17.12
CA PRO A 74 9.82 -4.46 -16.89
C PRO A 74 9.14 -3.78 -15.70
N ASN A 75 9.80 -2.77 -15.13
CA ASN A 75 9.14 -1.87 -14.20
C ASN A 75 7.99 -1.13 -14.91
N ILE A 76 6.78 -1.18 -14.35
CA ILE A 76 5.59 -0.54 -14.91
C ILE A 76 5.30 0.73 -14.10
N GLU A 77 4.92 1.80 -14.79
CA GLU A 77 4.43 3.01 -14.14
C GLU A 77 3.09 2.73 -13.45
N MET A 78 3.00 3.16 -12.20
CA MET A 78 1.79 3.12 -11.39
C MET A 78 1.36 4.55 -11.09
N ARG A 79 0.05 4.74 -10.96
CA ARG A 79 -0.54 6.06 -10.73
C ARG A 79 -1.72 6.00 -9.79
N ILE A 80 -1.87 7.07 -9.03
CA ILE A 80 -3.12 7.41 -8.35
C ILE A 80 -4.01 8.09 -9.39
N VAL A 81 -5.18 7.52 -9.64
CA VAL A 81 -6.13 8.01 -10.67
C VAL A 81 -7.35 8.69 -10.08
N ASP A 82 -7.46 8.72 -8.76
CA ASP A 82 -8.60 9.26 -8.05
C ASP A 82 -8.55 10.80 -8.00
N GLY A 83 -9.66 11.41 -7.62
CA GLY A 83 -9.94 12.84 -7.74
C GLY A 83 -9.10 13.76 -6.85
N VAL A 84 -7.82 13.50 -6.61
CA VAL A 84 -6.92 14.35 -5.82
C VAL A 84 -6.92 15.79 -6.34
N ASN A 85 -6.95 15.97 -7.67
CA ASN A 85 -7.05 17.29 -8.31
C ASN A 85 -8.44 17.93 -8.18
N GLU A 86 -9.46 17.13 -7.88
CA GLU A 86 -10.86 17.56 -7.70
C GLU A 86 -11.26 17.59 -6.21
N ALA A 87 -10.32 17.27 -5.32
CA ALA A 87 -10.53 17.17 -3.88
C ALA A 87 -11.00 18.51 -3.32
N ARG A 88 -12.06 18.48 -2.54
CA ARG A 88 -12.47 19.63 -1.73
C ARG A 88 -11.66 19.58 -0.44
N ILE A 89 -10.73 20.50 -0.27
CA ILE A 89 -9.85 20.60 0.90
C ILE A 89 -10.37 21.70 1.83
N ALA A 90 -10.42 21.38 3.12
CA ALA A 90 -10.89 22.25 4.18
C ALA A 90 -9.77 22.57 5.17
N ASP A 91 -9.59 23.85 5.48
CA ASP A 91 -8.64 24.31 6.50
C ASP A 91 -9.22 24.22 7.93
N ALA A 92 -10.51 23.90 8.06
CA ALA A 92 -11.22 23.75 9.33
C ALA A 92 -12.46 22.86 9.19
N THR A 93 -12.87 22.21 10.28
CA THR A 93 -14.03 21.31 10.34
C THR A 93 -15.34 21.98 9.90
N GLU A 94 -15.52 23.27 10.18
CA GLU A 94 -16.70 24.05 9.85
C GLU A 94 -16.88 24.23 8.33
N GLN A 95 -15.79 24.23 7.58
CA GLN A 95 -15.85 24.32 6.12
C GLN A 95 -16.41 23.03 5.52
N VAL A 96 -16.02 21.87 6.08
CA VAL A 96 -16.58 20.56 5.70
C VAL A 96 -18.08 20.53 5.99
N ALA A 97 -18.49 20.95 7.20
CA ALA A 97 -19.89 21.06 7.59
C ALA A 97 -20.70 21.93 6.60
N GLY A 98 -20.12 23.03 6.14
CA GLY A 98 -20.71 23.93 5.15
C GLY A 98 -21.01 23.24 3.80
N TRP A 99 -20.15 22.34 3.33
CA TRP A 99 -20.38 21.60 2.07
C TRP A 99 -21.59 20.66 2.13
N PHE A 100 -21.95 20.21 3.34
CA PHE A 100 -23.10 19.36 3.59
C PHE A 100 -24.31 20.14 4.14
N GLY A 101 -24.30 21.47 4.02
CA GLY A 101 -25.41 22.33 4.45
C GLY A 101 -25.63 22.32 5.97
N ASN A 102 -24.57 22.08 6.75
CA ASN A 102 -24.57 21.98 8.21
C ASN A 102 -25.53 20.92 8.80
N SER A 103 -26.09 20.06 7.96
CA SER A 103 -27.02 19.02 8.37
C SER A 103 -26.26 17.71 8.52
N PRO A 104 -26.38 16.99 9.66
CA PRO A 104 -25.81 15.65 9.79
C PRO A 104 -26.23 14.76 8.62
N LYS A 105 -25.30 13.96 8.12
CA LYS A 105 -25.53 12.92 7.13
C LYS A 105 -25.69 11.54 7.77
N SER A 106 -25.19 11.38 8.99
CA SER A 106 -25.27 10.16 9.76
C SER A 106 -25.39 10.41 11.25
N ASP A 107 -25.83 9.37 11.95
CA ASP A 107 -25.89 9.29 13.41
C ASP A 107 -24.83 8.29 13.92
N VAL A 108 -23.61 8.34 13.36
CA VAL A 108 -22.47 7.51 13.80
C VAL A 108 -22.21 7.76 15.28
N ASP A 109 -21.95 6.69 16.03
CA ASP A 109 -21.72 6.73 17.48
C ASP A 109 -20.25 7.10 17.75
N SER A 110 -19.91 8.38 17.52
CA SER A 110 -18.62 8.97 17.90
C SER A 110 -18.76 10.44 18.30
N ASP A 111 -17.83 10.93 19.14
CA ASP A 111 -17.78 12.34 19.54
C ASP A 111 -17.01 13.26 18.56
N ASP A 112 -16.43 12.67 17.51
CA ASP A 112 -15.60 13.38 16.54
C ASP A 112 -16.46 14.34 15.68
N PRO A 113 -16.10 15.63 15.56
CA PRO A 113 -16.96 16.65 14.95
C PRO A 113 -17.42 16.36 13.51
N LEU A 114 -16.61 15.65 12.73
CA LEU A 114 -16.91 15.29 11.34
C LEU A 114 -17.50 13.89 11.15
N ALA A 115 -17.58 13.04 12.18
CA ALA A 115 -18.16 11.70 12.08
C ALA A 115 -19.61 11.72 11.59
N ARG A 116 -20.38 12.72 12.03
CA ARG A 116 -21.75 13.01 11.56
C ARG A 116 -21.87 13.37 10.07
N TYR A 117 -20.76 13.61 9.37
CA TYR A 117 -20.71 13.84 7.92
C TYR A 117 -20.14 12.63 7.16
N GLN A 118 -19.74 11.57 7.86
CA GLN A 118 -19.27 10.30 7.31
C GLN A 118 -20.45 9.28 7.24
N ASP A 119 -21.39 9.48 6.32
CA ASP A 119 -22.50 8.52 6.11
C ASP A 119 -22.05 7.17 5.56
N ASN A 120 -20.88 7.12 4.93
CA ASN A 120 -20.16 5.90 4.60
C ASN A 120 -20.00 4.94 5.79
N LEU A 121 -19.73 5.46 7.00
CA LEU A 121 -19.57 4.66 8.20
C LEU A 121 -20.89 4.00 8.65
N GLN A 122 -22.00 4.72 8.52
CA GLN A 122 -23.33 4.18 8.80
C GLN A 122 -23.74 3.14 7.75
N LEU A 123 -23.40 3.35 6.47
CA LEU A 123 -23.66 2.40 5.39
C LEU A 123 -23.01 1.03 5.62
N ILE A 124 -21.83 1.00 6.25
CA ILE A 124 -21.13 -0.25 6.60
C ILE A 124 -21.44 -0.75 8.01
N ASN A 125 -22.38 -0.12 8.72
CA ASN A 125 -22.77 -0.46 10.09
C ASN A 125 -21.58 -0.48 11.07
N ILE A 126 -20.73 0.56 11.03
CA ILE A 126 -19.51 0.59 11.84
C ILE A 126 -19.80 0.58 13.35
N ASP A 127 -20.82 1.29 13.83
CA ASP A 127 -21.19 1.28 15.26
C ASP A 127 -21.52 -0.13 15.76
N GLY A 128 -22.13 -0.95 14.89
CA GLY A 128 -22.37 -2.37 15.18
C GLY A 128 -21.07 -3.16 15.28
N ALA A 129 -20.09 -2.85 14.44
CA ALA A 129 -18.78 -3.50 14.44
C ALA A 129 -17.94 -3.13 15.67
N TRP A 130 -17.80 -1.84 16.00
CA TRP A 130 -17.12 -1.38 17.21
C TRP A 130 -17.71 -2.01 18.48
N ARG A 131 -19.04 -1.94 18.64
CA ARG A 131 -19.72 -2.61 19.76
C ARG A 131 -19.46 -4.10 19.82
N ASN A 132 -19.33 -4.79 18.69
CA ASN A 132 -19.03 -6.22 18.68
C ASN A 132 -17.56 -6.51 19.06
N VAL A 133 -16.62 -5.63 18.70
CA VAL A 133 -15.22 -5.70 19.13
C VAL A 133 -15.13 -5.51 20.64
N ASP A 134 -15.76 -4.46 21.18
CA ASP A 134 -15.76 -4.16 22.62
C ASP A 134 -16.39 -5.27 23.44
N ASN A 135 -17.52 -5.81 22.95
CA ASN A 135 -18.24 -6.90 23.63
C ASN A 135 -17.69 -8.29 23.32
N SER A 136 -16.60 -8.41 22.55
CA SER A 136 -16.05 -9.71 22.15
C SER A 136 -15.48 -10.51 23.33
N GLY A 137 -15.18 -9.85 24.46
CA GLY A 137 -14.50 -10.44 25.61
C GLY A 137 -13.04 -10.82 25.32
N LYS A 138 -12.49 -10.41 24.17
CA LYS A 138 -11.09 -10.58 23.81
C LYS A 138 -10.32 -9.31 24.11
N THR A 139 -9.07 -9.44 24.53
CA THR A 139 -8.14 -8.31 24.57
C THR A 139 -7.70 -8.00 23.14
N PRO A 140 -7.97 -6.80 22.60
CA PRO A 140 -7.53 -6.43 21.26
C PRO A 140 -6.00 -6.53 21.15
N GLN A 141 -5.52 -7.13 20.06
CA GLN A 141 -4.11 -7.15 19.70
C GLN A 141 -3.75 -5.83 19.02
N GLU A 142 -2.55 -5.32 19.29
CA GLU A 142 -1.99 -4.23 18.48
C GLU A 142 -1.68 -4.77 17.09
N ILE A 143 -2.36 -4.22 16.08
CA ILE A 143 -2.20 -4.59 14.68
C ILE A 143 -1.50 -3.46 13.95
N ILE A 144 -0.57 -3.82 13.06
CA ILE A 144 0.08 -2.88 12.15
C ILE A 144 -0.61 -2.98 10.78
N LEU A 145 -1.15 -1.86 10.31
CA LEU A 145 -1.71 -1.65 8.98
C LEU A 145 -0.74 -0.76 8.18
N ALA A 146 -0.17 -1.31 7.11
CA ALA A 146 0.70 -0.55 6.21
C ALA A 146 -0.11 0.20 5.13
N ILE A 147 0.18 1.47 4.94
CA ILE A 147 -0.39 2.30 3.87
C ILE A 147 0.70 2.50 2.83
N VAL A 148 0.59 1.79 1.69
CA VAL A 148 1.54 1.89 0.57
C VAL A 148 1.00 2.91 -0.45
N ASP A 149 1.43 4.15 -0.32
CA ASP A 149 0.78 5.30 -0.98
C ASP A 149 1.75 6.51 -1.16
N THR A 150 1.27 7.76 -1.18
CA THR A 150 2.07 8.99 -1.33
C THR A 150 2.80 9.43 -0.06
N GLY A 151 2.69 8.65 1.01
CA GLY A 151 3.13 9.01 2.36
C GLY A 151 1.95 9.24 3.29
N VAL A 152 2.24 9.58 4.55
CA VAL A 152 1.24 9.96 5.55
C VAL A 152 1.78 11.15 6.33
N ASP A 153 0.95 12.16 6.55
CA ASP A 153 1.24 13.22 7.52
C ASP A 153 1.15 12.65 8.95
N SER A 154 2.29 12.16 9.46
CA SER A 154 2.41 11.56 10.79
C SER A 154 2.20 12.56 11.93
N SER A 155 2.15 13.86 11.63
CA SER A 155 1.92 14.92 12.61
C SER A 155 0.45 15.32 12.74
N HIS A 156 -0.40 14.85 11.83
CA HIS A 156 -1.82 15.18 11.81
C HIS A 156 -2.47 14.85 13.17
N PRO A 157 -3.20 15.79 13.82
CA PRO A 157 -3.76 15.63 15.15
C PRO A 157 -4.59 14.36 15.33
N ASP A 158 -5.27 13.95 14.25
CA ASP A 158 -6.17 12.81 14.19
C ASP A 158 -5.48 11.47 13.83
N LEU A 159 -4.18 11.49 13.51
CA LEU A 159 -3.39 10.31 13.10
C LEU A 159 -2.17 10.05 13.97
N LYS A 160 -1.57 11.09 14.57
CA LYS A 160 -0.27 11.01 15.25
C LYS A 160 -0.19 9.88 16.29
N ASP A 161 -1.28 9.62 17.01
CA ASP A 161 -1.32 8.60 18.07
C ASP A 161 -1.59 7.20 17.49
N GLN A 162 -1.98 7.11 16.22
CA GLN A 162 -2.11 5.88 15.45
C GLN A 162 -0.87 5.54 14.64
N MET A 163 0.16 6.39 14.57
CA MET A 163 1.36 6.05 13.81
C MET A 163 2.16 4.92 14.48
N TRP A 164 2.45 3.87 13.71
CA TRP A 164 3.46 2.88 14.06
C TRP A 164 4.83 3.56 14.14
N THR A 165 5.66 3.18 15.11
CA THR A 165 6.99 3.75 15.30
C THR A 165 8.03 2.64 15.37
N ALA A 166 9.01 2.67 14.48
CA ALA A 166 10.15 1.77 14.50
C ALA A 166 11.12 2.11 15.64
N SER A 167 12.10 1.24 15.89
CA SER A 167 13.09 1.45 16.94
C SER A 167 13.99 2.67 16.75
N ASP A 168 14.12 3.15 15.52
CA ASP A 168 14.88 4.37 15.16
C ASP A 168 14.03 5.65 15.23
N GLY A 169 12.73 5.53 15.55
CA GLY A 169 11.80 6.65 15.62
C GLY A 169 11.10 6.98 14.30
N SER A 170 11.40 6.28 13.21
CA SER A 170 10.67 6.42 11.94
C SER A 170 9.27 5.83 12.01
N HIS A 171 8.38 6.29 11.13
CA HIS A 171 7.01 5.76 11.01
C HIS A 171 6.82 4.82 9.81
N GLY A 172 7.91 4.47 9.14
CA GLY A 172 7.94 3.67 7.93
C GLY A 172 9.09 4.09 7.03
N TYR A 173 8.91 4.00 5.70
CA TYR A 173 9.99 4.25 4.74
C TYR A 173 9.50 4.93 3.47
N ASN A 174 10.36 5.75 2.87
CA ASN A 174 10.12 6.47 1.63
C ASN A 174 10.96 5.89 0.50
N PHE A 175 10.31 5.14 -0.38
CA PHE A 175 10.93 4.50 -1.55
C PHE A 175 11.09 5.45 -2.75
N VAL A 176 10.57 6.68 -2.66
CA VAL A 176 10.78 7.71 -3.69
C VAL A 176 12.13 8.37 -3.49
N ASP A 177 12.44 8.78 -2.26
CA ASP A 177 13.68 9.50 -1.93
C ASP A 177 14.74 8.61 -1.24
N ASN A 178 14.39 7.35 -0.94
CA ASN A 178 15.22 6.36 -0.24
C ASN A 178 15.69 6.81 1.15
N ASP A 179 14.75 7.26 1.97
CA ASP A 179 14.97 7.69 3.34
C ASP A 179 13.76 7.34 4.25
N GLU A 180 13.83 7.73 5.53
CA GLU A 180 12.75 7.50 6.50
C GLU A 180 11.69 8.62 6.50
N ASN A 181 11.76 9.61 5.60
CA ASN A 181 10.82 10.73 5.57
C ASN A 181 9.56 10.39 4.77
N THR A 182 8.56 9.86 5.47
CA THR A 182 7.29 9.43 4.88
C THR A 182 6.25 10.55 4.70
N SER A 183 6.67 11.83 4.75
CA SER A 183 5.76 12.97 4.63
C SER A 183 4.95 12.91 3.33
N ASP A 184 3.65 13.18 3.44
CA ASP A 184 2.75 13.18 2.30
C ASP A 184 2.73 14.55 1.61
N LEU A 185 3.24 14.58 0.37
CA LEU A 185 3.28 15.78 -0.46
C LEU A 185 2.13 15.87 -1.46
N ASN A 186 1.24 14.88 -1.49
CA ASN A 186 0.11 14.79 -2.41
C ASN A 186 -1.23 14.91 -1.67
N GLY A 187 -1.36 14.21 -0.54
CA GLY A 187 -2.55 14.19 0.33
C GLY A 187 -3.36 12.91 0.24
N HIS A 188 -3.22 12.13 -0.83
CA HIS A 188 -3.95 10.89 -1.05
C HIS A 188 -3.67 9.84 0.04
N GLY A 189 -2.41 9.61 0.40
CA GLY A 189 -2.04 8.62 1.40
C GLY A 189 -2.51 8.99 2.80
N THR A 190 -2.44 10.26 3.18
CA THR A 190 -3.00 10.77 4.44
C THR A 190 -4.52 10.61 4.48
N HIS A 191 -5.21 10.83 3.36
CA HIS A 191 -6.65 10.59 3.26
C HIS A 191 -7.01 9.12 3.43
N CYS A 192 -6.26 8.23 2.77
CA CYS A 192 -6.44 6.78 2.93
C CYS A 192 -6.15 6.30 4.36
N ALA A 193 -5.12 6.85 5.01
CA ALA A 193 -4.77 6.55 6.39
C ALA A 193 -5.90 6.90 7.37
N GLY A 194 -6.51 8.08 7.23
CA GLY A 194 -7.64 8.50 8.08
C GLY A 194 -8.89 7.64 7.92
N ILE A 195 -9.21 7.21 6.69
CA ILE A 195 -10.35 6.30 6.47
C ILE A 195 -10.14 5.01 7.25
N ALA A 196 -8.93 4.45 7.14
CA ALA A 196 -8.65 3.15 7.71
C ALA A 196 -8.57 3.19 9.24
N ALA A 197 -7.94 4.24 9.79
CA ALA A 197 -7.52 4.26 11.19
C ALA A 197 -7.27 5.68 11.76
N ALA A 198 -8.05 6.70 11.37
CA ALA A 198 -8.13 7.90 12.20
C ALA A 198 -8.51 7.54 13.64
N GLN A 199 -7.92 8.24 14.60
CA GLN A 199 -8.27 8.04 15.99
C GLN A 199 -9.74 8.44 16.17
N THR A 200 -10.52 7.58 16.82
CA THR A 200 -11.96 7.78 17.02
C THR A 200 -12.21 8.09 18.49
N ASP A 201 -13.22 8.91 18.76
CA ASP A 201 -13.59 9.42 20.09
C ASP A 201 -12.46 10.23 20.76
N ASN A 202 -11.87 11.16 20.00
CA ASN A 202 -10.81 12.05 20.49
C ASN A 202 -11.21 13.55 20.43
N ASP A 203 -12.48 13.87 20.22
CA ASP A 203 -13.02 15.23 19.99
C ASP A 203 -12.39 15.96 18.78
N VAL A 204 -11.72 15.25 17.86
CA VAL A 204 -11.02 15.83 16.70
C VAL A 204 -11.49 15.17 15.42
N GLY A 205 -11.67 15.97 14.37
CA GLY A 205 -11.72 15.43 13.02
C GLY A 205 -12.80 14.38 12.77
N ILE A 206 -12.37 13.22 12.27
CA ILE A 206 -13.21 12.14 11.74
C ILE A 206 -13.04 10.87 12.56
N ALA A 207 -14.00 9.95 12.45
CA ALA A 207 -13.84 8.59 12.95
C ALA A 207 -13.17 7.70 11.89
N GLY A 208 -12.19 6.90 12.31
CA GLY A 208 -11.53 5.87 11.53
C GLY A 208 -12.16 4.50 11.76
N ILE A 209 -11.94 3.56 10.84
CA ILE A 209 -12.62 2.25 10.92
C ILE A 209 -12.05 1.35 12.02
N ALA A 210 -10.74 1.39 12.23
CA ALA A 210 -10.05 0.48 13.15
C ALA A 210 -9.06 1.22 14.04
N ASP A 211 -9.02 0.82 15.31
CA ASP A 211 -7.99 1.23 16.27
C ASP A 211 -6.73 0.37 16.10
N VAL A 212 -5.82 0.81 15.23
CA VAL A 212 -4.61 0.08 14.79
C VAL A 212 -3.45 1.02 14.48
N LYS A 213 -2.23 0.47 14.43
CA LYS A 213 -1.02 1.26 14.12
C LYS A 213 -0.75 1.36 12.62
N ILE A 214 -0.55 2.57 12.13
CA ILE A 214 -0.33 2.93 10.73
C ILE A 214 1.17 2.94 10.42
N MET A 215 1.61 2.08 9.51
CA MET A 215 2.96 2.13 8.95
C MET A 215 2.92 2.87 7.60
N ALA A 216 3.60 4.00 7.50
CA ALA A 216 3.59 4.82 6.29
C ALA A 216 4.66 4.38 5.29
N LEU A 217 4.25 3.91 4.11
CA LEU A 217 5.18 3.44 3.07
C LEU A 217 4.98 4.29 1.81
N ARG A 218 5.83 5.31 1.65
CA ARG A 218 5.74 6.25 0.53
C ARG A 218 6.34 5.62 -0.72
N ALA A 219 5.50 5.24 -1.66
CA ALA A 219 5.87 4.65 -2.96
C ALA A 219 5.55 5.58 -4.15
N PHE A 220 4.82 6.67 -3.91
CA PHE A 220 4.39 7.63 -4.93
C PHE A 220 4.91 9.04 -4.63
N GLY A 221 5.28 9.76 -5.69
CA GLY A 221 5.73 11.15 -5.64
C GLY A 221 4.60 12.14 -5.38
N ALA A 222 4.94 13.43 -5.29
CA ALA A 222 3.98 14.50 -5.08
C ALA A 222 2.93 14.62 -6.20
N ASP A 223 3.25 14.15 -7.41
CA ASP A 223 2.34 14.11 -8.56
C ASP A 223 1.43 12.86 -8.59
N GLY A 224 1.53 11.98 -7.60
CA GLY A 224 0.74 10.74 -7.52
C GLY A 224 1.24 9.63 -8.44
N THR A 225 2.46 9.74 -9.00
CA THR A 225 3.07 8.72 -9.85
C THR A 225 4.18 7.95 -9.11
N GLY A 226 4.38 6.69 -9.50
CA GLY A 226 5.35 5.79 -8.89
C GLY A 226 5.66 4.60 -9.80
N GLY A 227 6.57 3.73 -9.37
CA GLY A 227 6.94 2.53 -10.10
C GLY A 227 6.49 1.25 -9.40
N MET A 228 6.25 0.19 -10.16
CA MET A 228 6.01 -1.16 -9.63
C MET A 228 7.08 -1.60 -8.62
N LEU A 229 8.36 -1.28 -8.86
CA LEU A 229 9.42 -1.64 -7.92
C LEU A 229 9.24 -0.97 -6.55
N ALA A 230 8.91 0.32 -6.50
CA ALA A 230 8.70 1.04 -5.25
C ALA A 230 7.51 0.46 -4.45
N THR A 231 6.45 0.04 -5.14
CA THR A 231 5.30 -0.58 -4.49
C THR A 231 5.55 -2.01 -4.03
N LEU A 232 6.35 -2.79 -4.77
CA LEU A 232 6.84 -4.10 -4.33
C LEU A 232 7.79 -3.98 -3.13
N ASN A 233 8.64 -2.96 -3.10
CA ASN A 233 9.49 -2.65 -1.94
C ASN A 233 8.64 -2.30 -0.72
N GLY A 234 7.57 -1.51 -0.90
CA GLY A 234 6.57 -1.26 0.13
C GLY A 234 5.93 -2.54 0.67
N LEU A 235 5.41 -3.43 -0.21
CA LEU A 235 4.83 -4.70 0.22
C LEU A 235 5.86 -5.57 0.98
N ASN A 236 7.08 -5.69 0.45
CA ASN A 236 8.16 -6.44 1.09
C ASN A 236 8.49 -5.89 2.47
N TRP A 237 8.57 -4.56 2.61
CA TRP A 237 8.85 -3.88 3.86
C TRP A 237 7.74 -4.09 4.89
N ALA A 238 6.49 -3.97 4.48
CA ALA A 238 5.32 -4.22 5.33
C ALA A 238 5.40 -5.63 5.94
N VAL A 239 5.62 -6.64 5.09
CA VAL A 239 5.75 -8.04 5.54
C VAL A 239 6.98 -8.21 6.45
N ALA A 240 8.13 -7.62 6.10
CA ALA A 240 9.37 -7.72 6.87
C ALA A 240 9.26 -7.11 8.28
N HIS A 241 8.47 -6.04 8.43
CA HIS A 241 8.30 -5.30 9.69
C HIS A 241 7.01 -5.68 10.43
N GLY A 242 6.39 -6.80 10.07
CA GLY A 242 5.29 -7.38 10.83
C GLY A 242 3.94 -6.70 10.63
N ALA A 243 3.76 -5.91 9.57
CA ALA A 243 2.44 -5.47 9.16
C ALA A 243 1.56 -6.70 8.91
N THR A 244 0.35 -6.69 9.49
CA THR A 244 -0.61 -7.78 9.29
C THR A 244 -1.41 -7.56 8.00
N VAL A 245 -1.69 -6.29 7.70
CA VAL A 245 -2.46 -5.87 6.53
C VAL A 245 -1.69 -4.76 5.81
N SER A 246 -1.76 -4.73 4.49
CA SER A 246 -1.35 -3.58 3.69
C SER A 246 -2.48 -3.09 2.79
N SER A 247 -2.62 -1.77 2.68
CA SER A 247 -3.57 -1.09 1.79
C SER A 247 -2.83 -0.49 0.61
N HIS A 248 -3.32 -0.76 -0.60
CA HIS A 248 -2.71 -0.41 -1.87
C HIS A 248 -3.72 0.29 -2.79
N SER A 249 -3.77 1.61 -2.69
CA SER A 249 -4.77 2.47 -3.34
C SER A 249 -4.21 3.13 -4.61
N TYR A 250 -3.89 2.33 -5.62
CA TYR A 250 -3.30 2.79 -6.87
C TYR A 250 -3.60 1.81 -8.01
N THR A 251 -3.34 2.24 -9.24
CA THR A 251 -3.55 1.43 -10.44
C THR A 251 -2.35 1.46 -11.38
N ALA A 252 -2.34 0.55 -12.34
CA ALA A 252 -1.37 0.47 -13.42
C ALA A 252 -2.08 0.12 -14.73
N ASP A 253 -1.52 0.55 -15.86
CA ASP A 253 -1.98 0.06 -17.16
C ASP A 253 -1.44 -1.36 -17.39
N GLY A 254 -2.34 -2.34 -17.54
CA GLY A 254 -1.99 -3.74 -17.82
C GLY A 254 -1.98 -4.65 -16.58
N SER A 255 -1.36 -5.82 -16.72
CA SER A 255 -1.27 -6.83 -15.67
C SER A 255 0.17 -7.30 -15.49
N SER A 256 0.57 -7.58 -14.25
CA SER A 256 1.90 -8.11 -13.92
C SER A 256 1.80 -9.46 -13.19
N SER A 257 2.47 -10.47 -13.74
CA SER A 257 2.59 -11.80 -13.12
C SER A 257 3.55 -11.76 -11.94
N VAL A 258 4.59 -10.93 -12.00
CA VAL A 258 5.52 -10.70 -10.89
C VAL A 258 4.78 -10.12 -9.69
N PHE A 259 3.97 -9.09 -9.91
CA PHE A 259 3.18 -8.46 -8.86
C PHE A 259 2.14 -9.42 -8.26
N LEU A 260 1.44 -10.19 -9.10
CA LEU A 260 0.52 -11.23 -8.64
C LEU A 260 1.24 -12.28 -7.78
N GLN A 261 2.43 -12.74 -8.20
CA GLN A 261 3.19 -13.73 -7.45
C GLN A 261 3.68 -13.17 -6.10
N ALA A 262 4.07 -11.89 -6.04
CA ALA A 262 4.44 -11.20 -4.82
C ALA A 262 3.28 -11.16 -3.81
N ILE A 263 2.07 -10.79 -4.26
CA ILE A 263 0.85 -10.81 -3.43
C ILE A 263 0.61 -12.23 -2.88
N GLN A 264 0.69 -13.25 -3.74
CA GLN A 264 0.51 -14.64 -3.33
C GLN A 264 1.55 -15.09 -2.29
N ASN A 265 2.80 -14.61 -2.41
CA ASN A 265 3.85 -14.95 -1.46
C ASN A 265 3.64 -14.25 -0.11
N ALA A 266 3.24 -12.98 -0.11
CA ALA A 266 2.83 -12.28 1.11
C ALA A 266 1.65 -13.02 1.81
N ALA A 267 0.66 -13.45 1.04
CA ALA A 267 -0.47 -14.22 1.57
C ALA A 267 -0.06 -15.56 2.20
N LYS A 268 0.95 -16.25 1.64
CA LYS A 268 1.46 -17.53 2.20
C LYS A 268 2.06 -17.37 3.60
N VAL A 269 2.63 -16.21 3.91
CA VAL A 269 3.18 -15.91 5.24
C VAL A 269 2.16 -15.24 6.16
N GLY A 270 0.90 -15.15 5.74
CA GLY A 270 -0.22 -14.67 6.56
C GLY A 270 -0.47 -13.16 6.48
N HIS A 271 0.20 -12.46 5.57
CA HIS A 271 -0.05 -11.04 5.33
C HIS A 271 -1.26 -10.85 4.40
N ILE A 272 -2.11 -9.86 4.69
CA ILE A 272 -3.31 -9.59 3.90
C ILE A 272 -3.09 -8.33 3.06
N VAL A 273 -3.18 -8.48 1.74
CA VAL A 273 -3.06 -7.38 0.79
C VAL A 273 -4.45 -6.93 0.35
N VAL A 274 -4.78 -5.67 0.57
CA VAL A 274 -6.03 -5.04 0.12
C VAL A 274 -5.70 -4.03 -0.97
N VAL A 275 -6.30 -4.19 -2.15
CA VAL A 275 -6.01 -3.39 -3.34
C VAL A 275 -7.25 -2.67 -3.86
N ALA A 276 -7.06 -1.55 -4.55
CA ALA A 276 -8.10 -0.87 -5.32
C ALA A 276 -8.51 -1.70 -6.55
N SER A 277 -9.35 -2.71 -6.33
CA SER A 277 -9.99 -3.51 -7.37
C SER A 277 -11.32 -4.08 -6.87
N VAL A 278 -12.27 -4.29 -7.78
CA VAL A 278 -13.64 -4.74 -7.47
C VAL A 278 -13.64 -6.22 -7.05
N ASN A 279 -13.41 -6.48 -5.77
CA ASN A 279 -13.66 -7.77 -5.13
C ASN A 279 -14.58 -7.66 -3.89
N ILE A 280 -14.50 -6.56 -3.15
CA ILE A 280 -15.40 -6.21 -2.04
C ILE A 280 -15.90 -4.78 -2.29
N ALA A 281 -17.22 -4.58 -2.25
CA ALA A 281 -17.80 -3.26 -2.38
C ALA A 281 -17.71 -2.53 -1.04
N ALA A 282 -17.11 -1.35 -1.03
CA ALA A 282 -17.08 -0.44 0.11
C ALA A 282 -17.34 0.99 -0.40
N PRO A 283 -17.78 1.91 0.47
CA PRO A 283 -18.03 3.30 0.09
C PRO A 283 -16.77 3.97 -0.49
N GLY A 284 -16.94 4.67 -1.61
CA GLY A 284 -15.86 5.38 -2.30
C GLY A 284 -16.32 6.69 -2.93
N GLU A 285 -17.47 7.22 -2.52
CA GLU A 285 -18.02 8.48 -3.02
C GLU A 285 -18.35 9.38 -1.82
N ASN A 286 -18.00 10.67 -1.92
CA ASN A 286 -18.09 11.72 -0.92
C ASN A 286 -17.43 11.36 0.42
N ILE A 287 -16.23 10.76 0.37
CA ILE A 287 -15.55 10.29 1.57
C ILE A 287 -14.76 11.42 2.24
N VAL A 288 -15.21 11.82 3.44
CA VAL A 288 -14.51 12.76 4.31
C VAL A 288 -13.37 12.02 5.02
N SER A 289 -12.15 12.55 4.94
CA SER A 289 -11.00 12.03 5.70
C SER A 289 -9.93 13.10 5.94
N THR A 290 -8.89 12.74 6.70
CA THR A 290 -7.71 13.56 7.02
C THR A 290 -6.95 13.99 5.78
N TRP A 291 -6.26 15.13 5.84
CA TRP A 291 -5.49 15.69 4.74
C TRP A 291 -4.26 16.43 5.30
N PRO A 292 -3.10 16.45 4.60
CA PRO A 292 -1.88 17.04 5.14
C PRO A 292 -2.03 18.50 5.58
N GLY A 293 -1.36 18.82 6.68
CA GLY A 293 -1.30 20.15 7.29
C GLY A 293 -2.51 20.47 8.18
N ASP A 294 -2.96 19.51 8.99
CA ASP A 294 -4.10 19.62 9.92
C ASP A 294 -5.44 19.91 9.23
N ARG A 295 -5.67 19.30 8.07
CA ARG A 295 -6.82 19.56 7.20
C ARG A 295 -7.69 18.34 6.99
N TYR A 296 -8.84 18.55 6.37
CA TYR A 296 -9.74 17.47 5.96
C TYR A 296 -10.13 17.65 4.50
N ALA A 297 -10.41 16.55 3.82
CA ALA A 297 -10.83 16.61 2.43
C ALA A 297 -11.95 15.61 2.11
N VAL A 298 -12.74 15.93 1.08
CA VAL A 298 -13.74 15.03 0.50
C VAL A 298 -13.27 14.57 -0.87
N LEU A 299 -13.08 13.26 -1.01
CA LEU A 299 -12.62 12.60 -2.23
C LEU A 299 -13.59 11.51 -2.69
N ASP A 300 -13.54 11.23 -3.99
CA ASP A 300 -14.21 10.12 -4.67
C ASP A 300 -13.15 9.20 -5.30
N GLY A 301 -13.37 7.88 -5.24
CA GLY A 301 -12.46 6.91 -5.82
C GLY A 301 -12.55 5.50 -5.23
N THR A 302 -12.09 4.51 -6.01
CA THR A 302 -11.86 3.14 -5.48
C THR A 302 -10.74 3.13 -4.44
N SER A 303 -9.84 4.12 -4.50
CA SER A 303 -8.83 4.33 -3.47
C SER A 303 -9.39 4.73 -2.13
N MET A 304 -10.60 5.31 -2.05
CA MET A 304 -11.28 5.55 -0.79
C MET A 304 -12.00 4.29 -0.31
N ALA A 305 -12.47 3.42 -1.20
CA ALA A 305 -13.09 2.14 -0.82
C ALA A 305 -12.08 1.13 -0.24
N THR A 306 -10.86 1.11 -0.76
CA THR A 306 -9.77 0.19 -0.35
C THR A 306 -9.42 0.27 1.15
N PRO A 307 -9.15 1.46 1.73
CA PRO A 307 -8.85 1.59 3.16
C PRO A 307 -10.05 1.26 4.05
N HIS A 308 -11.30 1.30 3.53
CA HIS A 308 -12.42 0.77 4.30
C HIS A 308 -12.29 -0.73 4.54
N VAL A 309 -11.98 -1.48 3.49
CA VAL A 309 -11.78 -2.94 3.58
C VAL A 309 -10.53 -3.26 4.41
N ALA A 310 -9.46 -2.48 4.25
CA ALA A 310 -8.24 -2.65 5.03
C ALA A 310 -8.48 -2.42 6.53
N GLY A 311 -9.20 -1.34 6.90
CA GLY A 311 -9.59 -1.07 8.28
C GLY A 311 -10.43 -2.20 8.88
N VAL A 312 -11.48 -2.66 8.18
CA VAL A 312 -12.30 -3.78 8.67
C VAL A 312 -11.47 -5.05 8.86
N THR A 313 -10.57 -5.33 7.92
CA THR A 313 -9.65 -6.48 7.99
C THR A 313 -8.72 -6.38 9.21
N ALA A 314 -8.15 -5.19 9.44
CA ALA A 314 -7.28 -4.93 10.57
C ALA A 314 -8.05 -5.04 11.90
N MET A 315 -9.27 -4.49 11.98
CA MET A 315 -10.17 -4.64 13.12
C MET A 315 -10.49 -6.11 13.44
N LEU A 316 -10.73 -6.94 12.43
CA LEU A 316 -10.92 -8.38 12.63
C LEU A 316 -9.64 -9.05 13.16
N ALA A 317 -8.47 -8.62 12.68
CA ALA A 317 -7.19 -9.13 13.14
C ALA A 317 -6.91 -8.79 14.61
N THR A 318 -7.39 -7.66 15.14
CA THR A 318 -7.24 -7.32 16.58
C THR A 318 -7.91 -8.38 17.47
N LEU A 319 -8.96 -9.05 16.98
CA LEU A 319 -9.65 -10.15 17.66
C LEU A 319 -8.95 -11.51 17.48
N GLY A 320 -7.75 -11.55 16.90
CA GLY A 320 -7.01 -12.77 16.59
C GLY A 320 -7.66 -13.63 15.50
N LEU A 321 -8.57 -13.06 14.70
CA LEU A 321 -9.20 -13.76 13.58
C LEU A 321 -8.25 -13.76 12.40
N LYS A 322 -7.97 -14.95 11.86
CA LYS A 322 -7.23 -15.09 10.61
C LYS A 322 -8.19 -14.87 9.45
N VAL A 323 -8.21 -13.65 8.91
CA VAL A 323 -8.98 -13.34 7.71
C VAL A 323 -8.22 -13.90 6.50
N LYS A 324 -8.87 -14.76 5.73
CA LYS A 324 -8.40 -15.19 4.40
C LYS A 324 -9.38 -14.62 3.40
N ILE A 325 -8.92 -13.64 2.62
CA ILE A 325 -9.68 -13.03 1.52
C ILE A 325 -9.29 -13.72 0.22
#